data_AF-A0A7V7E6J4-F1
#
_entry.id   AF-A0A7V7E6J4-F1
#
_cell.length_a   1.000
_cell.length_b   1.000
_cell.length_c   1.000
_cell.angle_alpha   90.00
_cell.angle_beta   90.00
_cell.angle_gamma   90.00
#
_symmetry.space_group_name_H-M   'P 1'
#
loop_
_entity.id
_entity.type
_entity.pdbx_description
1 polymer ?
#
loop_
_entity_poly.entity_id
_entity_poly.type
_entity_poly.pdbx_seq_one_letter_code
_entity_poly.pdbx_strand_id
1 'polypeptide(L)'
;MSNSGFPEAVFLRRADGTGYGFFYRSDADYRHAVDSFVRPILRSFSGAPVPGQPAPQAHLKTAIATFLGQAFDKAVPAEVGAEGVSRAVAACVADVFDSRAPRVVVIERKDGPLAVRPGIEFMRHPGFPLAIVVDADAHGGEAHFFTSDTDYRRAAQAPPGPRCWLPQIVFRLYARTPSVMAGRPLADGTEGRHSVEFRGISFGLPAPLEERAGV
;
A
#
# COMPACT_ATOMS: atom_id res chain seq x y z
N MET A 1 16.19 -8.33 -14.34
CA MET A 1 15.25 -7.65 -13.41
C MET A 1 15.87 -6.31 -13.09
N SER A 2 15.20 -5.19 -13.39
CA SER A 2 15.76 -3.87 -13.06
C SER A 2 15.77 -3.71 -11.54
N ASN A 3 16.95 -3.59 -10.94
CA ASN A 3 17.10 -3.14 -9.57
C ASN A 3 16.82 -1.63 -9.58
N SER A 4 15.55 -1.24 -9.46
CA SER A 4 15.22 0.09 -8.99
C SER A 4 15.81 0.23 -7.58
N GLY A 5 16.50 1.32 -7.26
CA GLY A 5 17.00 1.60 -5.90
C GLY A 5 15.88 1.89 -4.89
N PHE A 6 14.62 1.71 -5.27
CA PHE A 6 13.41 2.00 -4.51
C PHE A 6 12.28 1.02 -4.89
N PRO A 7 11.31 0.77 -3.97
CA PRO A 7 10.10 0.01 -4.29
C PRO A 7 9.12 0.88 -5.10
N GLU A 8 8.55 0.36 -6.18
CA GLU A 8 7.44 1.02 -6.89
C GLU A 8 6.12 0.86 -6.14
N ALA A 9 5.97 -0.21 -5.36
CA ALA A 9 4.83 -0.42 -4.49
C ALA A 9 5.20 -1.09 -3.17
N VAL A 10 4.52 -0.69 -2.11
CA VAL A 10 4.59 -1.35 -0.80
C VAL A 10 3.18 -1.65 -0.32
N PHE A 11 2.93 -2.92 0.00
CA PHE A 11 1.65 -3.41 0.48
C PHE A 11 1.73 -3.79 1.96
N LEU A 12 1.01 -3.08 2.82
CA LEU A 12 0.82 -3.46 4.21
C LEU A 12 -0.44 -4.32 4.27
N ARG A 13 -0.29 -5.62 4.55
CA ARG A 13 -1.39 -6.60 4.54
C ARG A 13 -1.68 -7.13 5.93
N ARG A 14 -2.92 -6.93 6.38
CA ARG A 14 -3.46 -7.46 7.64
C ARG A 14 -3.97 -8.89 7.45
N ALA A 15 -4.13 -9.61 8.56
CA ALA A 15 -4.62 -10.98 8.57
C ALA A 15 -6.06 -11.14 8.03
N ASP A 16 -6.88 -10.09 8.13
CA ASP A 16 -8.26 -10.07 7.64
C ASP A 16 -8.39 -9.82 6.12
N GLY A 17 -7.26 -9.76 5.40
CA GLY A 17 -7.25 -9.48 3.97
C GLY A 17 -7.43 -8.00 3.61
N THR A 18 -7.42 -7.10 4.59
CA THR A 18 -7.39 -5.64 4.36
C THR A 18 -6.00 -5.06 4.61
N GLY A 19 -5.82 -3.77 4.35
CA GLY A 19 -4.58 -3.09 4.68
C GLY A 19 -4.41 -1.80 3.89
N TYR A 20 -3.20 -1.57 3.40
CA TYR A 20 -2.87 -0.41 2.57
C TYR A 20 -1.99 -0.81 1.39
N GLY A 21 -2.13 -0.06 0.29
CA GLY A 21 -1.21 -0.11 -0.85
C GLY A 21 -0.67 1.28 -1.13
N PHE A 22 0.66 1.40 -1.14
CA PHE A 22 1.37 2.65 -1.38
C PHE A 22 2.18 2.54 -2.67
N PHE A 23 2.24 3.62 -3.43
CA PHE A 23 2.93 3.66 -4.72
C PHE A 23 3.96 4.78 -4.74
N TYR A 24 5.18 4.48 -5.17
CA TYR A 24 6.24 5.47 -5.33
C TYR A 24 6.61 5.56 -6.81
N ARG A 25 6.62 6.76 -7.36
CA ARG A 25 6.77 6.98 -8.81
C ARG A 25 8.22 7.09 -9.24
N SER A 26 9.11 7.40 -8.30
CA SER A 26 10.53 7.57 -8.54
C SER A 26 11.33 7.36 -7.26
N ASP A 27 12.64 7.19 -7.41
CA ASP A 27 13.58 7.14 -6.29
C ASP A 27 13.53 8.44 -5.44
N ALA A 28 13.38 9.61 -6.09
CA ALA A 28 13.26 10.89 -5.39
C ALA A 28 11.98 10.97 -4.53
N ASP A 29 10.86 10.48 -5.06
CA ASP A 29 9.57 10.40 -4.37
C ASP A 29 9.66 9.46 -3.15
N TYR A 30 10.24 8.27 -3.33
CA TYR A 30 10.48 7.33 -2.24
C TYR A 30 11.40 7.91 -1.15
N ARG A 31 12.54 8.50 -1.53
CA ARG A 31 13.46 9.14 -0.58
C ARG A 31 12.81 10.30 0.15
N HIS A 32 11.98 11.08 -0.52
CA HIS A 32 11.22 12.15 0.12
C HIS A 32 10.27 11.60 1.19
N ALA A 33 9.57 10.50 0.92
CA ALA A 33 8.72 9.83 1.90
C ALA A 33 9.51 9.31 3.11
N VAL A 34 10.67 8.67 2.88
CA VAL A 34 11.59 8.23 3.95
C VAL A 34 12.05 9.42 4.79
N ASP A 35 12.61 10.46 4.15
CA ASP A 35 13.16 11.64 4.82
C ASP A 35 12.10 12.40 5.63
N SER A 36 10.86 12.47 5.11
CA SER A 36 9.74 13.13 5.79
C SER A 36 9.32 12.43 7.08
N PHE A 37 9.62 11.13 7.22
CA PHE A 37 9.46 10.41 8.48
C PHE A 37 10.71 10.50 9.37
N VAL A 38 11.88 10.25 8.80
CA VAL A 38 13.14 10.07 9.54
C VAL A 38 13.66 11.40 10.09
N ARG A 39 13.69 12.46 9.28
CA ARG A 39 14.36 13.73 9.66
C ARG A 39 13.69 14.41 10.86
N PRO A 40 12.35 14.53 10.96
CA PRO A 40 11.73 15.13 12.14
C PRO A 40 12.08 14.38 13.43
N ILE A 41 12.13 13.04 13.37
CA ILE A 41 12.49 12.19 14.50
C ILE A 41 13.94 12.41 14.89
N LEU A 42 14.89 12.36 13.95
CA LEU A 42 16.31 12.54 14.30
C LEU A 42 16.63 13.98 14.74
N ARG A 43 15.93 14.99 14.21
CA ARG A 43 16.07 16.39 14.65
C ARG A 43 15.67 16.59 16.11
N SER A 44 14.75 15.81 16.67
CA SER A 44 14.41 15.94 18.11
C SER A 44 15.55 15.50 19.04
N PHE A 45 16.60 14.88 18.50
CA PHE A 45 17.82 14.50 19.21
C PHE A 45 19.01 15.42 18.89
N SER A 46 18.82 16.49 18.11
CA SER A 46 19.90 17.46 17.86
C SER A 46 20.12 18.31 19.11
N GLY A 47 21.19 18.06 19.85
CA GLY A 47 21.50 18.79 21.08
C GLY A 47 22.49 18.03 21.98
N ALA A 48 22.70 18.55 23.19
CA ALA A 48 23.45 17.83 24.21
C ALA A 48 22.71 16.53 24.59
N PRO A 49 23.40 15.38 24.68
CA PRO A 49 22.77 14.13 25.07
C PRO A 49 22.10 14.25 26.45
N VAL A 50 20.82 13.90 26.55
CA VAL A 50 20.11 13.86 27.83
C VAL A 50 20.37 12.51 28.51
N PRO A 51 20.80 12.47 29.78
CA PRO A 51 20.99 11.21 30.50
C PRO A 51 19.73 10.34 30.49
N GLY A 52 19.87 9.06 30.12
CA GLY A 52 18.76 8.10 30.04
C GLY A 52 17.94 8.15 28.74
N GLN A 53 18.25 9.06 27.81
CA GLN A 53 17.60 9.11 26.50
C GLN A 53 18.05 7.92 25.63
N PRO A 54 17.12 7.24 24.92
CA PRO A 54 17.49 6.18 23.99
C PRO A 54 18.34 6.72 22.84
N ALA A 55 19.18 5.86 22.26
CA ALA A 55 19.91 6.21 21.05
C ALA A 55 18.92 6.63 19.93
N PRO A 56 19.22 7.68 19.13
CA PRO A 56 18.30 8.18 18.11
C PRO A 56 17.79 7.11 17.15
N GLN A 57 18.67 6.17 16.76
CA GLN A 57 18.33 5.05 15.89
C GLN A 57 17.39 4.03 16.56
N ALA A 58 17.57 3.77 17.85
CA ALA A 58 16.65 2.90 18.59
C ALA A 58 15.26 3.57 18.70
N HIS A 59 15.22 4.89 18.91
CA HIS A 59 13.96 5.63 18.93
C HIS A 59 13.26 5.65 17.57
N LEU A 60 14.02 5.82 16.47
CA LEU A 60 13.47 5.72 15.11
C LEU A 60 12.82 4.36 14.86
N LYS A 61 13.48 3.26 15.23
CA LYS A 61 12.92 1.90 15.11
C LYS A 61 11.63 1.73 15.91
N THR A 62 11.58 2.25 17.13
CA THR A 62 10.37 2.24 17.96
C THR A 62 9.25 3.08 17.34
N ALA A 63 9.56 4.24 16.76
CA ALA A 63 8.59 5.08 16.08
C ALA A 63 8.00 4.38 14.85
N ILE A 64 8.84 3.77 14.00
CA ILE A 64 8.40 2.96 12.86
C ILE A 64 7.47 1.84 13.33
N ALA A 65 7.91 1.06 14.32
CA ALA A 65 7.12 -0.05 14.85
C ALA A 65 5.76 0.39 15.42
N THR A 66 5.73 1.53 16.11
CA THR A 66 4.49 2.11 16.67
C THR A 66 3.52 2.51 15.56
N PHE A 67 3.98 3.26 14.55
CA PHE A 67 3.12 3.70 13.44
C PHE A 67 2.58 2.51 12.62
N LEU A 68 3.43 1.53 12.32
CA LEU A 68 2.99 0.33 11.63
C LEU A 68 2.04 -0.50 12.49
N GLY A 69 2.28 -0.59 13.81
CA GLY A 69 1.36 -1.21 14.77
C GLY A 69 -0.03 -0.57 14.72
N GLN A 70 -0.12 0.76 14.79
CA GLN A 70 -1.37 1.49 14.64
C GLN A 70 -2.05 1.22 13.30
N ALA A 71 -1.28 1.15 12.20
CA ALA A 71 -1.81 0.79 10.89
C ALA A 71 -2.37 -0.64 10.87
N PHE A 72 -1.72 -1.61 11.49
CA PHE A 72 -2.24 -2.97 11.64
C PHE A 72 -3.50 -3.03 12.50
N ASP A 73 -3.54 -2.25 13.59
CA ASP A 73 -4.62 -2.25 14.56
C ASP A 73 -5.79 -1.34 14.17
N LYS A 74 -5.75 -0.72 12.98
CA LYS A 74 -6.74 0.25 12.47
C LYS A 74 -6.96 1.42 13.42
N ALA A 75 -5.89 1.83 14.12
CA ALA A 75 -5.88 2.89 15.12
C ALA A 75 -5.08 4.12 14.65
N VAL A 76 -4.97 4.32 13.33
CA VAL A 76 -4.29 5.48 12.74
C VAL A 76 -5.16 6.73 12.96
N PRO A 77 -4.64 7.78 13.60
CA PRO A 77 -5.38 9.03 13.75
C PRO A 77 -5.74 9.65 12.40
N ALA A 78 -6.90 10.30 12.32
CA ALA A 78 -7.41 10.86 11.05
C ALA A 78 -6.45 11.92 10.47
N GLU A 79 -5.80 12.69 11.34
CA GLU A 79 -4.80 13.71 11.01
C GLU A 79 -3.49 13.15 10.42
N VAL A 80 -3.20 11.86 10.68
CA VAL A 80 -2.06 11.16 10.08
C VAL A 80 -2.42 10.65 8.69
N GLY A 81 -3.61 10.05 8.57
CA GLY A 81 -4.14 9.52 7.32
C GLY A 81 -3.26 8.46 6.65
N ALA A 82 -3.58 8.13 5.40
CA ALA A 82 -2.80 7.17 4.60
C ALA A 82 -1.39 7.68 4.27
N GLU A 83 -1.22 9.00 4.12
CA GLU A 83 0.06 9.62 3.81
C GLU A 83 1.09 9.41 4.94
N GLY A 84 0.70 9.62 6.20
CA GLY A 84 1.58 9.38 7.33
C GLY A 84 2.01 7.91 7.45
N VAL A 85 1.08 6.98 7.17
CA VAL A 85 1.39 5.54 7.10
C VAL A 85 2.37 5.25 5.95
N SER A 86 2.16 5.85 4.78
CA SER A 86 3.06 5.71 3.62
C SER A 86 4.50 6.10 3.95
N ARG A 87 4.69 7.19 4.69
CA ARG A 87 6.02 7.66 5.12
C ARG A 87 6.67 6.70 6.13
N ALA A 88 5.91 6.20 7.10
CA ALA A 88 6.40 5.20 8.05
C ALA A 88 6.78 3.88 7.36
N VAL A 89 5.96 3.46 6.39
CA VAL A 89 6.22 2.28 5.55
C VAL A 89 7.49 2.47 4.72
N ALA A 90 7.67 3.62 4.07
CA ALA A 90 8.89 3.91 3.32
C ALA A 90 10.13 3.81 4.21
N ALA A 91 10.09 4.43 5.40
CA ALA A 91 11.18 4.36 6.36
C ALA A 91 11.48 2.92 6.84
N CYS A 92 10.45 2.10 7.06
CA CYS A 92 10.59 0.69 7.40
C CYS A 92 11.27 -0.11 6.29
N VAL A 93 10.86 0.10 5.04
CA VAL A 93 11.46 -0.59 3.89
C VAL A 93 12.93 -0.17 3.71
N ALA A 94 13.25 1.10 3.94
CA ALA A 94 14.62 1.59 3.91
C ALA A 94 15.49 0.99 5.04
N ASP A 95 14.96 0.84 6.27
CA ASP A 95 15.68 0.18 7.36
C ASP A 95 15.97 -1.31 7.08
N VAL A 96 15.06 -2.00 6.38
CA VAL A 96 15.19 -3.44 6.10
C VAL A 96 16.04 -3.75 4.87
N PHE A 97 15.85 -3.03 3.76
CA PHE A 97 16.49 -3.33 2.48
C PHE A 97 17.61 -2.35 2.11
N ASP A 98 17.84 -1.33 2.92
CA ASP A 98 18.82 -0.27 2.65
C ASP A 98 18.65 0.28 1.22
N SER A 99 19.70 0.23 0.39
CA SER A 99 19.75 0.78 -0.96
C SER A 99 19.23 -0.17 -2.05
N ARG A 100 18.71 -1.35 -1.71
CA ARG A 100 18.32 -2.41 -2.66
C ARG A 100 16.92 -2.96 -2.41
N ALA A 101 15.94 -2.08 -2.31
CA ALA A 101 14.55 -2.48 -2.17
C ALA A 101 14.04 -3.22 -3.43
N PRO A 102 13.31 -4.35 -3.27
CA PRO A 102 12.58 -4.97 -4.37
C PRO A 102 11.53 -4.01 -4.96
N ARG A 103 11.20 -4.14 -6.26
CA ARG A 103 10.14 -3.34 -6.92
C ARG A 103 8.81 -3.38 -6.18
N VAL A 104 8.44 -4.52 -5.63
CA VAL A 104 7.25 -4.67 -4.80
C VAL A 104 7.65 -5.26 -3.45
N VAL A 105 7.21 -4.63 -2.37
CA VAL A 105 7.44 -5.10 -1.00
C VAL A 105 6.11 -5.37 -0.32
N VAL A 106 6.07 -6.41 0.50
CA VAL A 106 4.92 -6.77 1.34
C VAL A 106 5.33 -6.71 2.80
N ILE A 107 4.52 -6.05 3.60
CA ILE A 107 4.63 -5.94 5.05
C ILE A 107 3.43 -6.66 5.67
N GLU A 108 3.67 -7.71 6.44
CA GLU A 108 2.64 -8.54 7.08
C GLU A 108 2.95 -8.67 8.58
N ARG A 109 1.90 -8.83 9.40
CA ARG A 109 2.01 -9.25 10.80
C ARG A 109 1.43 -10.66 10.93
N LYS A 110 2.29 -11.68 11.01
CA LYS A 110 1.89 -13.08 11.22
C LYS A 110 2.15 -13.45 12.68
N ASP A 111 1.10 -13.47 13.49
CA ASP A 111 1.08 -13.99 14.88
C ASP A 111 2.32 -13.65 15.73
N GLY A 112 2.86 -12.44 15.57
CA GLY A 112 4.18 -12.09 16.11
C GLY A 112 4.84 -10.92 15.38
N PRO A 113 6.17 -10.95 15.15
CA PRO A 113 6.92 -9.82 14.62
C PRO A 113 6.49 -9.44 13.20
N LEU A 114 6.76 -8.19 12.85
CA LEU A 114 6.50 -7.64 11.54
C LEU A 114 7.45 -8.29 10.50
N ALA A 115 6.86 -8.86 9.45
CA ALA A 115 7.59 -9.48 8.35
C ALA A 115 7.59 -8.53 7.14
N VAL A 116 8.77 -8.10 6.72
CA VAL A 116 8.99 -7.30 5.50
C VAL A 116 9.67 -8.19 4.47
N ARG A 117 9.04 -8.40 3.31
CA ARG A 117 9.52 -9.32 2.28
C ARG A 117 9.30 -8.81 0.86
N PRO A 118 10.04 -9.32 -0.14
CA PRO A 118 9.70 -9.11 -1.55
C PRO A 118 8.28 -9.63 -1.87
N GLY A 119 7.52 -8.85 -2.64
CA GLY A 119 6.18 -9.15 -3.14
C GLY A 119 6.19 -9.78 -4.53
N ILE A 120 6.94 -10.87 -4.71
CA ILE A 120 7.14 -11.51 -6.01
C ILE A 120 5.83 -11.99 -6.67
N GLU A 121 4.81 -12.26 -5.89
CA GLU A 121 3.48 -12.66 -6.36
C GLU A 121 2.83 -11.58 -7.23
N PHE A 122 3.08 -10.30 -6.94
CA PHE A 122 2.54 -9.16 -7.68
C PHE A 122 3.22 -8.95 -9.04
N MET A 123 4.33 -9.63 -9.29
CA MET A 123 5.04 -9.58 -10.57
C MET A 123 4.41 -10.49 -11.64
N ARG A 124 3.41 -11.29 -11.26
CA ARG A 124 2.68 -12.25 -12.12
C ARG A 124 1.26 -11.76 -12.40
N HIS A 125 0.61 -12.29 -13.43
CA HIS A 125 -0.81 -12.06 -13.71
C HIS A 125 -1.63 -13.33 -13.34
N PRO A 126 -2.27 -13.42 -12.17
CA PRO A 126 -3.03 -14.63 -11.83
C PRO A 126 -4.40 -14.68 -12.52
N GLY A 127 -4.75 -13.69 -13.35
CA GLY A 127 -6.03 -13.57 -14.05
C GLY A 127 -7.10 -12.81 -13.25
N PHE A 128 -6.78 -12.44 -12.01
CA PHE A 128 -7.60 -11.65 -11.09
C PHE A 128 -6.68 -10.72 -10.28
N PRO A 129 -7.18 -9.70 -9.57
CA PRO A 129 -6.33 -8.82 -8.79
C PRO A 129 -5.93 -9.49 -7.48
N LEU A 130 -4.64 -9.43 -7.13
CA LEU A 130 -4.12 -9.77 -5.81
C LEU A 130 -4.31 -8.63 -4.80
N ALA A 131 -4.33 -7.38 -5.29
CA ALA A 131 -4.69 -6.21 -4.49
C ALA A 131 -5.60 -5.26 -5.27
N ILE A 132 -6.59 -4.72 -4.57
CA ILE A 132 -7.40 -3.58 -5.04
C ILE A 132 -7.22 -2.45 -4.03
N VAL A 133 -6.63 -1.34 -4.46
CA VAL A 133 -6.40 -0.15 -3.64
C VAL A 133 -7.50 0.87 -3.93
N VAL A 134 -8.28 1.21 -2.91
CA VAL A 134 -9.32 2.25 -2.95
C VAL A 134 -8.77 3.56 -2.43
N ASP A 135 -9.32 4.66 -2.93
CA ASP A 135 -8.87 6.02 -2.63
C ASP A 135 -7.37 6.18 -2.86
N ALA A 136 -6.86 5.52 -3.90
CA ALA A 136 -5.46 5.54 -4.27
C ALA A 136 -5.08 6.96 -4.76
N ASP A 137 -4.66 7.80 -3.82
CA ASP A 137 -4.19 9.16 -4.10
C ASP A 137 -2.75 9.15 -4.62
N ALA A 138 -2.01 10.25 -4.46
CA ALA A 138 -0.60 10.30 -4.85
C ALA A 138 0.28 9.31 -4.08
N HIS A 139 -0.08 8.97 -2.84
CA HIS A 139 0.72 8.23 -1.88
C HIS A 139 0.22 6.81 -1.63
N GLY A 140 -1.05 6.51 -1.92
CA GLY A 140 -1.65 5.20 -1.75
C GLY A 140 -3.06 5.26 -1.18
N GLY A 141 -3.53 4.16 -0.62
CA GLY A 141 -4.87 4.09 -0.04
C GLY A 141 -5.14 2.78 0.69
N GLU A 142 -6.36 2.65 1.22
CA GLU A 142 -6.80 1.38 1.80
C GLU A 142 -6.82 0.30 0.72
N ALA A 143 -6.47 -0.93 1.08
CA ALA A 143 -6.35 -2.03 0.14
C ALA A 143 -7.13 -3.27 0.60
N HIS A 144 -7.70 -3.96 -0.38
CA HIS A 144 -8.22 -5.31 -0.27
C HIS A 144 -7.27 -6.28 -0.94
N PHE A 145 -6.92 -7.35 -0.25
CA PHE A 145 -6.00 -8.38 -0.72
C PHE A 145 -6.74 -9.69 -0.97
N PHE A 146 -6.45 -10.32 -2.10
CA PHE A 146 -7.07 -11.57 -2.50
C PHE A 146 -6.03 -12.65 -2.69
N THR A 147 -6.30 -13.84 -2.13
CA THR A 147 -5.43 -15.01 -2.23
C THR A 147 -5.85 -15.98 -3.32
N SER A 148 -7.09 -15.86 -3.79
CA SER A 148 -7.64 -16.71 -4.84
C SER A 148 -8.72 -15.98 -5.64
N ASP A 149 -8.99 -16.46 -6.86
CA ASP A 149 -10.10 -16.00 -7.68
C ASP A 149 -11.45 -16.20 -6.96
N THR A 150 -11.56 -17.26 -6.15
CA THR A 150 -12.78 -17.52 -5.36
C THR A 150 -13.01 -16.44 -4.30
N ASP A 151 -11.97 -16.00 -3.60
CA ASP A 151 -12.05 -14.92 -2.61
C ASP A 151 -12.45 -13.60 -3.27
N TYR A 152 -11.83 -13.31 -4.43
CA TYR A 152 -12.15 -12.12 -5.21
C TYR A 152 -13.61 -12.10 -5.68
N ARG A 153 -14.08 -13.19 -6.29
CA ARG A 153 -15.49 -13.32 -6.72
C ARG A 153 -16.46 -13.13 -5.57
N ARG A 154 -16.17 -13.72 -4.40
CA ARG A 154 -17.01 -13.59 -3.21
C ARG A 154 -17.09 -12.13 -2.75
N ALA A 155 -15.96 -11.44 -2.67
CA ALA A 155 -15.93 -10.03 -2.28
C ALA A 155 -16.66 -9.13 -3.28
N ALA A 156 -16.51 -9.41 -4.57
CA ALA A 156 -17.16 -8.67 -5.66
C ALA A 156 -18.66 -8.95 -5.79
N GLN A 157 -19.19 -10.00 -5.18
CA GLN A 157 -20.61 -10.33 -5.14
C GLN A 157 -21.28 -9.99 -3.80
N ALA A 158 -20.50 -9.55 -2.81
CA ALA A 158 -21.02 -9.11 -1.51
C ALA A 158 -21.93 -7.87 -1.66
N PRO A 159 -22.80 -7.57 -0.69
CA PRO A 159 -23.60 -6.34 -0.68
C PRO A 159 -22.71 -5.09 -0.81
N PRO A 160 -23.19 -4.02 -1.49
CA PRO A 160 -22.45 -2.78 -1.65
C PRO A 160 -22.19 -2.10 -0.30
N GLY A 161 -21.05 -1.43 -0.23
CA GLY A 161 -20.52 -0.79 0.97
C GLY A 161 -19.27 0.03 0.64
N PRO A 162 -18.83 0.91 1.55
CA PRO A 162 -17.77 1.89 1.26
C PRO A 162 -16.43 1.29 0.82
N ARG A 163 -16.21 0.00 1.12
CA ARG A 163 -14.96 -0.71 0.86
C ARG A 163 -15.04 -1.77 -0.25
N CYS A 164 -16.24 -2.12 -0.73
CA CYS A 164 -16.41 -3.17 -1.74
C CYS A 164 -16.81 -2.65 -3.12
N TRP A 165 -17.03 -1.34 -3.28
CA TRP A 165 -17.45 -0.75 -4.54
C TRP A 165 -16.44 -1.01 -5.67
N LEU A 166 -15.12 -0.85 -5.44
CA LEU A 166 -14.12 -1.02 -6.49
C LEU A 166 -13.95 -2.49 -6.90
N PRO A 167 -13.82 -3.45 -5.97
CA PRO A 167 -13.87 -4.87 -6.32
C PRO A 167 -15.09 -5.25 -7.16
N GLN A 168 -16.28 -4.74 -6.83
CA GLN A 168 -17.52 -4.98 -7.58
C GLN A 168 -17.46 -4.42 -9.01
N ILE A 169 -17.01 -3.17 -9.17
CA ILE A 169 -16.88 -2.54 -10.50
C ILE A 169 -15.90 -3.34 -11.35
N VAL A 170 -14.70 -3.61 -10.85
CA VAL A 170 -13.68 -4.34 -11.60
C VAL A 170 -14.20 -5.72 -12.01
N PHE A 171 -14.92 -6.40 -11.12
CA PHE A 171 -15.43 -7.74 -11.40
C PHE A 171 -16.49 -7.75 -12.51
N ARG A 172 -17.35 -6.74 -12.53
CA ARG A 172 -18.40 -6.59 -13.55
C ARG A 172 -17.82 -6.24 -14.91
N LEU A 173 -16.81 -5.38 -14.95
CA LEU A 173 -16.26 -4.85 -16.20
C LEU A 173 -15.24 -5.79 -16.85
N TYR A 174 -14.43 -6.51 -16.06
CA TYR A 174 -13.26 -7.22 -16.61
C TYR A 174 -13.33 -8.74 -16.42
N ALA A 175 -13.01 -9.45 -17.50
CA ALA A 175 -12.80 -10.89 -17.56
C ALA A 175 -11.43 -11.29 -17.02
N ARG A 176 -10.40 -10.46 -17.27
CA ARG A 176 -9.04 -10.63 -16.75
C ARG A 176 -8.46 -9.28 -16.34
N THR A 177 -7.66 -9.27 -15.28
CA THR A 177 -7.03 -8.06 -14.76
C THR A 177 -5.55 -8.27 -14.45
N PRO A 178 -4.77 -7.17 -14.34
CA PRO A 178 -3.50 -7.14 -13.64
C PRO A 178 -3.60 -7.59 -12.17
N SER A 179 -2.44 -7.90 -11.57
CA SER A 179 -2.32 -8.28 -10.16
C SER A 179 -2.68 -7.15 -9.20
N VAL A 180 -2.66 -5.90 -9.65
CA VAL A 180 -3.05 -4.74 -8.84
C VAL A 180 -3.99 -3.86 -9.63
N MET A 181 -5.11 -3.50 -9.01
CA MET A 181 -6.01 -2.45 -9.48
C MET A 181 -6.01 -1.33 -8.44
N ALA A 182 -6.04 -0.09 -8.90
CA ALA A 182 -6.14 1.08 -8.03
C ALA A 182 -7.23 2.00 -8.57
N GLY A 183 -8.05 2.55 -7.69
CA GLY A 183 -9.11 3.47 -8.09
C GLY A 183 -9.40 4.53 -7.04
N ARG A 184 -9.99 5.62 -7.49
CA ARG A 184 -10.37 6.77 -6.67
C ARG A 184 -11.72 7.33 -7.11
N PRO A 185 -12.61 7.71 -6.17
CA PRO A 185 -13.78 8.50 -6.47
C PRO A 185 -13.39 9.83 -7.12
N LEU A 186 -14.13 10.24 -8.14
CA LEU A 186 -14.06 11.59 -8.68
C LEU A 186 -15.07 12.44 -7.91
N ALA A 187 -14.58 13.50 -7.26
CA ALA A 187 -15.45 14.48 -6.63
C ALA A 187 -16.08 15.35 -7.73
N ASP A 188 -17.28 15.00 -8.17
CA ASP A 188 -18.05 15.83 -9.08
C ASP A 188 -19.12 16.60 -8.28
N GLY A 189 -18.88 17.89 -8.06
CA GLY A 189 -19.65 18.73 -7.15
C GLY A 189 -21.05 19.14 -7.65
N THR A 190 -21.48 18.70 -8.83
CA THR A 190 -22.63 19.31 -9.52
C THR A 190 -23.76 18.37 -9.93
N GLU A 191 -23.63 17.03 -9.89
CA GLU A 191 -24.67 16.16 -10.48
C GLU A 191 -25.12 14.93 -9.69
N GLY A 192 -24.61 14.67 -8.47
CA GLY A 192 -24.99 13.46 -7.74
C GLY A 192 -24.61 12.14 -8.45
N ARG A 193 -23.78 12.23 -9.50
CA ARG A 193 -23.20 11.09 -10.22
C ARG A 193 -21.90 10.70 -9.52
N HIS A 194 -21.85 9.48 -9.00
CA HIS A 194 -20.63 8.90 -8.44
C HIS A 194 -19.78 8.33 -9.58
N SER A 195 -18.81 9.11 -10.04
CA SER A 195 -17.82 8.66 -11.01
C SER A 195 -16.56 8.18 -10.30
N VAL A 196 -15.85 7.22 -10.89
CA VAL A 196 -14.59 6.70 -10.38
C VAL A 196 -13.60 6.59 -11.51
N GLU A 197 -12.36 7.01 -11.26
CA GLU A 197 -11.21 6.67 -12.10
C GLU A 197 -10.49 5.45 -11.50
N PHE A 198 -10.19 4.44 -12.32
CA PHE A 198 -9.36 3.32 -11.90
C PHE A 198 -8.38 2.91 -13.00
N ARG A 199 -7.29 2.25 -12.60
CA ARG A 199 -6.21 1.78 -13.48
C ARG A 199 -5.68 0.43 -13.02
N GLY A 200 -5.28 -0.39 -13.98
CA GLY A 200 -4.52 -1.61 -13.72
C GLY A 200 -3.02 -1.30 -13.65
N ILE A 201 -2.30 -1.95 -12.73
CA ILE A 201 -0.87 -1.74 -12.50
C ILE A 201 -0.13 -3.06 -12.67
N SER A 202 0.94 -3.03 -13.47
CA SER A 202 1.78 -4.20 -13.77
C SER A 202 3.23 -3.90 -13.39
N PHE A 203 3.80 -4.70 -12.48
CA PHE A 203 5.18 -4.53 -12.01
C PHE A 203 6.17 -5.49 -12.67
N GLY A 204 5.70 -6.47 -13.44
CA GLY A 204 6.55 -7.52 -13.99
C GLY A 204 6.12 -7.89 -15.38
N LEU A 205 5.55 -9.08 -15.51
CA LEU A 205 5.00 -9.52 -16.79
C LEU A 205 3.89 -8.55 -17.24
N PRO A 206 3.80 -8.27 -18.56
CA PRO A 206 2.64 -7.57 -19.10
C PRO A 206 1.38 -8.28 -18.65
N ALA A 207 0.51 -7.57 -17.95
CA ALA A 207 -0.73 -8.15 -17.47
C ALA A 207 -1.91 -7.62 -18.32
N PRO A 208 -2.70 -8.50 -18.93
CA PRO A 208 -3.83 -8.08 -19.73
C PRO A 208 -4.93 -7.52 -18.84
N LEU A 209 -5.52 -6.41 -19.28
CA LEU A 209 -6.82 -5.95 -18.83
C LEU A 209 -7.79 -6.28 -19.97
N GLU A 210 -8.67 -7.25 -19.75
CA GLU A 210 -9.60 -7.77 -20.76
C GLU A 210 -11.02 -7.53 -20.28
N GLU A 211 -11.78 -6.75 -21.03
CA GLU A 211 -13.18 -6.46 -20.75
C GLU A 211 -14.05 -7.71 -20.93
N ARG A 212 -15.13 -7.81 -20.15
CA ARG A 212 -16.11 -8.88 -20.38
C ARG A 212 -16.90 -8.56 -21.63
N ALA A 213 -17.13 -9.58 -22.46
CA ALA A 213 -17.99 -9.45 -23.62
C ALA A 213 -19.41 -9.01 -23.20
N GLY A 214 -19.91 -7.93 -23.79
CA GLY A 214 -21.28 -7.43 -23.58
C GLY A 214 -21.46 -6.43 -22.44
N VAL A 215 -20.38 -5.80 -21.97
CA VAL A 215 -20.40 -4.61 -21.11
C VAL A 215 -20.33 -3.34 -21.94
#